data_AF-A0A8R1ERK0-F1
#
_entry.id   AF-A0A8R1ERK0-F1
#
_cell.length_a   1.000
_cell.length_b   1.000
_cell.length_c   1.000
_cell.angle_alpha   90.00
_cell.angle_beta   90.00
_cell.angle_gamma   90.00
#
_symmetry.space_group_name_H-M   'P 1'
#
loop_
_entity.id
_entity.type
_entity.pdbx_description
1 polymer ?
#
loop_
_entity_poly.entity_id
_entity_poly.type
_entity_poly.pdbx_seq_one_letter_code
_entity_poly.pdbx_strand_id
1 'polypeptide(L)'
;MSNDVEMKSEVEELPPFPTVHILQVVKDAQQQHGLRHGDYARYRKYCAAKLERMRKALKFTNTHNCQKRRPAKFVKKWLTVESLQTAQFLNFGIFEAERRYAEAMLEKITLEDNPEKSRKRFAMINALRKAVLHANNLEKIVQDNER
;
A
#
# COMPACT_ATOMS: atom_id res chain seq x y z
N MET A 1 -14.62 52.97 0.98
CA MET A 1 -14.01 52.10 -0.06
C MET A 1 -13.35 50.96 0.68
N SER A 2 -14.08 49.85 0.83
CA SER A 2 -13.57 48.64 1.48
C SER A 2 -12.68 47.94 0.48
N ASN A 3 -11.41 47.73 0.84
CA ASN A 3 -10.49 46.92 0.04
C ASN A 3 -10.81 45.45 0.31
N ASP A 4 -11.53 44.82 -0.61
CA ASP A 4 -11.60 43.36 -0.70
C ASP A 4 -10.23 42.84 -1.12
N VAL A 5 -9.49 42.30 -0.16
CA VAL A 5 -8.27 41.55 -0.42
C VAL A 5 -8.71 40.18 -0.94
N GLU A 6 -8.83 40.07 -2.26
CA GLU A 6 -8.95 38.78 -2.94
C GLU A 6 -7.73 37.92 -2.61
N MET A 7 -7.90 37.02 -1.66
CA MET A 7 -6.94 35.99 -1.31
C MET A 7 -6.93 34.97 -2.45
N LYS A 8 -6.11 35.22 -3.47
CA LYS A 8 -5.78 34.23 -4.50
C LYS A 8 -5.21 33.00 -3.80
N SER A 9 -5.97 31.91 -3.81
CA SER A 9 -5.44 30.59 -3.48
C SER A 9 -4.40 30.26 -4.56
N GLU A 10 -3.13 30.51 -4.26
CA GLU A 10 -2.03 30.01 -5.07
C GLU A 10 -2.16 28.48 -5.09
N VAL A 11 -2.61 27.96 -6.23
CA VAL A 11 -2.53 26.54 -6.53
C VAL A 11 -1.05 26.29 -6.75
N GLU A 12 -0.34 25.93 -5.69
CA GLU A 12 1.05 25.46 -5.80
C GLU A 12 1.05 24.26 -6.76
N GLU A 13 1.55 24.49 -7.98
CA GLU A 13 1.77 23.42 -8.95
C GLU A 13 2.80 22.46 -8.35
N LEU A 14 2.32 21.30 -7.92
CA LEU A 14 3.17 20.26 -7.36
C LEU A 14 4.16 19.79 -8.44
N PRO A 15 5.42 19.50 -8.06
CA PRO A 15 6.44 19.09 -9.02
C PRO A 15 6.02 17.79 -9.75
N PRO A 16 6.40 17.64 -11.03
CA PRO A 16 6.02 16.49 -11.84
C PRO A 16 6.52 15.18 -11.22
N PHE A 17 5.70 14.14 -11.35
CA PHE A 17 5.96 12.86 -10.69
C PHE A 17 7.30 12.23 -11.07
N PRO A 18 8.02 11.64 -10.10
CA PRO A 18 9.15 10.78 -10.42
C PRO A 18 8.65 9.51 -11.13
N THR A 19 9.22 9.20 -12.29
CA THR A 19 8.96 7.95 -13.00
C THR A 19 9.40 6.76 -12.16
N VAL A 20 8.52 5.78 -11.98
CA VAL A 20 8.83 4.54 -11.25
C VAL A 20 8.60 3.33 -12.14
N HIS A 21 9.65 2.53 -12.34
CA HIS A 21 9.57 1.26 -13.04
C HIS A 21 8.96 0.18 -12.14
N ILE A 22 7.63 0.17 -12.01
CA ILE A 22 6.89 -0.72 -11.11
C ILE A 22 7.28 -2.19 -11.29
N LEU A 23 7.35 -2.66 -12.55
CA LEU A 23 7.70 -4.04 -12.85
C LEU A 23 9.09 -4.41 -12.35
N GLN A 24 10.08 -3.54 -12.58
CA GLN A 24 11.45 -3.77 -12.12
C GLN A 24 11.51 -3.82 -10.60
N VAL A 25 10.91 -2.85 -9.91
CA VAL A 25 10.86 -2.79 -8.43
C VAL A 25 10.27 -4.07 -7.84
N VAL A 26 9.16 -4.56 -8.42
CA VAL A 26 8.49 -5.78 -7.94
C VAL A 26 9.37 -6.99 -8.22
N LYS A 27 9.90 -7.16 -9.43
CA LYS A 27 10.70 -8.34 -9.79
C LYS A 27 12.00 -8.42 -9.00
N ASP A 28 12.69 -7.30 -8.80
CA ASP A 28 13.89 -7.25 -7.98
C ASP A 28 13.59 -7.65 -6.52
N ALA A 29 12.51 -7.11 -5.95
CA ALA A 29 12.09 -7.47 -4.60
C ALA A 29 11.69 -8.95 -4.48
N GLN A 30 10.98 -9.50 -5.46
CA GLN A 30 10.60 -10.92 -5.49
C GLN A 30 11.85 -11.81 -5.55
N GLN A 31 12.80 -11.53 -6.45
CA GLN A 31 14.01 -12.32 -6.61
C GLN A 31 14.89 -12.27 -5.35
N GLN A 32 15.07 -11.10 -4.74
CA GLN A 32 15.91 -10.92 -3.55
C GLN A 32 15.31 -11.55 -2.28
N HIS A 33 13.98 -11.59 -2.15
CA HIS A 33 13.31 -11.89 -0.88
C HIS A 33 12.51 -13.20 -0.86
N GLY A 34 12.97 -14.20 -1.62
CA GLY A 34 12.53 -15.60 -1.45
C GLY A 34 11.82 -16.20 -2.66
N LEU A 35 11.23 -15.38 -3.54
CA LEU A 35 10.50 -15.92 -4.70
C LEU A 35 11.40 -16.59 -5.73
N ARG A 36 12.72 -16.34 -5.71
CA ARG A 36 13.70 -17.13 -6.47
C ARG A 36 13.64 -18.63 -6.14
N HIS A 37 13.25 -18.98 -4.92
CA HIS A 37 13.11 -20.36 -4.44
C HIS A 37 11.64 -20.76 -4.18
N GLY A 38 10.67 -19.93 -4.60
CA GLY A 38 9.24 -20.18 -4.36
C GLY A 38 8.77 -19.95 -2.91
N ASP A 39 9.56 -19.27 -2.07
CA ASP A 39 9.19 -19.01 -0.66
C ASP A 39 8.30 -17.77 -0.52
N TYR A 40 6.99 -17.95 -0.71
CA TYR A 40 5.99 -16.88 -0.57
C TYR A 40 5.78 -16.44 0.88
N ALA A 41 6.02 -17.31 1.87
CA ALA A 41 5.91 -16.97 3.28
C ALA A 41 6.96 -15.93 3.68
N ARG A 42 8.20 -16.11 3.22
CA ARG A 42 9.29 -15.14 3.40
C ARG A 42 9.01 -13.83 2.67
N TYR A 43 8.56 -13.89 1.42
CA TYR A 43 8.25 -12.69 0.67
C TYR A 43 7.12 -11.87 1.31
N ARG A 44 6.05 -12.52 1.79
CA ARG A 44 4.97 -11.86 2.54
C ARG A 44 5.49 -11.14 3.81
N LYS A 45 6.38 -11.78 4.57
CA LYS A 45 7.01 -11.19 5.76
C LYS A 45 7.86 -9.98 5.39
N TYR A 46 8.63 -10.06 4.31
CA TYR A 46 9.40 -8.94 3.79
C TYR A 46 8.49 -7.75 3.43
N CYS A 47 7.42 -7.98 2.66
CA CYS A 47 6.49 -6.91 2.28
C CYS A 47 5.85 -6.25 3.51
N ALA A 48 5.46 -7.03 4.51
CA ALA A 48 4.94 -6.49 5.77
C ALA A 48 5.96 -5.61 6.51
N ALA A 49 7.20 -6.09 6.66
CA ALA A 49 8.27 -5.34 7.33
C ALA A 49 8.68 -4.09 6.54
N LYS A 50 8.70 -4.17 5.20
CA LYS A 50 8.97 -3.02 4.33
C LYS A 50 7.91 -1.94 4.51
N LEU A 51 6.63 -2.31 4.45
CA LEU A 51 5.53 -1.38 4.70
C LEU A 51 5.63 -0.73 6.08
N GLU A 52 5.99 -1.49 7.11
CA GLU A 52 6.18 -0.94 8.46
C GLU A 52 7.31 0.10 8.50
N ARG A 53 8.49 -0.23 7.93
CA ARG A 53 9.62 0.70 7.85
C ARG A 53 9.26 1.96 7.08
N MET A 54 8.54 1.82 5.97
CA MET A 54 8.09 2.96 5.16
C MET A 54 7.10 3.85 5.92
N ARG A 55 6.14 3.26 6.65
CA ARG A 55 5.24 4.04 7.51
C ARG A 55 5.99 4.85 8.57
N LYS A 56 7.05 4.28 9.16
CA LYS A 56 7.89 5.00 10.14
C LYS A 56 8.72 6.10 9.48
N ALA A 57 9.37 5.80 8.34
CA ALA A 57 10.20 6.75 7.60
C ALA A 57 9.40 7.97 7.12
N LEU A 58 8.20 7.73 6.58
CA LEU A 58 7.30 8.76 6.05
C LEU A 58 6.47 9.45 7.15
N LYS A 59 6.66 9.10 8.43
CA LYS A 59 5.81 9.51 9.56
C LYS A 59 4.31 9.30 9.27
N PHE A 60 4.02 8.27 8.49
CA PHE A 60 2.70 7.86 8.03
C PHE A 60 2.18 6.71 8.91
N THR A 61 2.25 6.90 10.23
CA THR A 61 1.77 5.91 11.19
C THR A 61 0.27 6.06 11.39
N ASN A 62 -0.43 4.93 11.61
CA ASN A 62 -1.83 5.00 12.02
C ASN A 62 -1.89 5.66 13.39
N THR A 63 -2.90 6.51 13.59
CA THR A 63 -3.06 7.17 14.89
C THR A 63 -3.91 6.29 15.81
N HIS A 64 -3.50 6.29 17.08
CA HIS A 64 -4.26 5.70 18.17
C HIS A 64 -4.72 6.86 19.06
N ASN A 65 -5.98 7.26 18.89
CA ASN A 65 -6.54 8.32 19.72
C ASN A 65 -6.88 7.73 21.09
N CYS A 66 -5.97 7.89 22.04
CA CYS A 66 -6.17 7.51 23.44
C CYS A 66 -6.81 8.67 24.19
N GLN A 67 -8.14 8.70 24.24
CA GLN A 67 -8.84 9.59 25.17
C GLN A 67 -8.82 8.97 26.58
N LYS A 68 -8.54 9.78 27.61
CA LYS A 68 -8.69 9.35 29.01
C LYS A 68 -10.10 8.76 29.17
N ARG A 69 -10.18 7.50 29.63
CA ARG A 69 -11.42 6.72 29.86
C ARG A 69 -12.13 6.16 28.60
N ARG A 70 -11.52 6.18 27.41
CA ARG A 70 -12.02 5.47 26.22
C ARG A 70 -10.96 4.53 25.63
N PRO A 71 -11.35 3.36 25.10
CA PRO A 71 -10.40 2.49 24.41
C PRO A 71 -9.82 3.22 23.19
N ALA A 72 -8.53 3.01 22.94
CA ALA A 72 -7.81 3.67 21.85
C ALA A 72 -8.49 3.35 20.50
N LYS A 73 -8.99 4.38 19.82
CA LYS A 73 -9.60 4.20 18.49
C LYS A 73 -8.51 4.17 17.43
N PHE A 74 -8.46 3.08 16.66
CA PHE A 74 -7.59 2.97 15.50
C PHE A 74 -8.13 3.83 14.36
N VAL A 75 -7.33 4.79 13.89
CA VAL A 75 -7.62 5.55 12.69
C VAL A 75 -6.58 5.20 11.63
N LYS A 76 -7.05 4.52 10.58
CA LYS A 76 -6.21 4.17 9.43
C LYS A 76 -5.90 5.43 8.65
N LYS A 77 -4.61 5.71 8.45
CA LYS A 77 -4.17 6.75 7.51
C LYS A 77 -4.19 6.14 6.11
N TRP A 78 -5.00 6.71 5.21
CA TRP A 78 -5.11 6.30 3.82
C TRP A 78 -4.20 7.16 2.95
N LEU A 79 -3.61 6.55 1.91
CA LEU A 79 -2.78 7.28 0.95
C LEU A 79 -3.65 8.36 0.29
N THR A 80 -3.25 9.62 0.40
CA THR A 80 -3.93 10.77 -0.21
C THR A 80 -3.08 11.34 -1.36
N VAL A 81 -3.72 12.07 -2.27
CA VAL A 81 -3.06 12.73 -3.42
C VAL A 81 -1.93 13.65 -2.95
N GLU A 82 -2.18 14.44 -1.91
CA GLU A 82 -1.18 15.33 -1.27
C GLU A 82 0.04 14.58 -0.72
N SER A 83 -0.12 13.29 -0.38
CA SER A 83 0.99 12.48 0.11
C SER A 83 1.92 12.02 -1.01
N LEU A 84 1.58 12.13 -2.30
CA LEU A 84 2.37 11.55 -3.39
C LEU A 84 3.58 12.41 -3.84
N GLN A 85 4.08 13.29 -3.01
CA GLN A 85 5.22 14.16 -3.33
C GLN A 85 6.54 13.39 -3.55
N THR A 86 6.62 12.10 -3.18
CA THR A 86 7.86 11.32 -3.26
C THR A 86 7.61 9.91 -3.78
N ALA A 87 8.53 9.37 -4.59
CA ALA A 87 8.51 7.99 -5.09
C ALA A 87 8.33 6.91 -3.99
N GLN A 88 8.68 7.23 -2.74
CA GLN A 88 8.48 6.37 -1.59
C GLN A 88 6.98 6.08 -1.31
N PHE A 89 6.09 7.06 -1.53
CA PHE A 89 4.66 6.85 -1.35
C PHE A 89 4.04 5.97 -2.44
N LEU A 90 4.55 6.05 -3.67
CA LEU A 90 4.15 5.14 -4.74
C LEU A 90 4.59 3.71 -4.42
N ASN A 91 5.85 3.53 -4.02
CA ASN A 91 6.36 2.25 -3.53
C ASN A 91 5.49 1.70 -2.39
N PHE A 92 5.03 2.56 -1.48
CA PHE A 92 4.16 2.14 -0.38
C PHE A 92 2.85 1.54 -0.90
N GLY A 93 2.20 2.18 -1.87
CA GLY A 93 1.00 1.66 -2.53
C GLY A 93 1.24 0.32 -3.23
N ILE A 94 2.34 0.21 -3.99
CA ILE A 94 2.74 -1.02 -4.69
C ILE A 94 2.92 -2.16 -3.70
N PHE A 95 3.66 -1.93 -2.60
CA PHE A 95 3.93 -2.97 -1.59
C PHE A 95 2.68 -3.33 -0.76
N GLU A 96 1.67 -2.46 -0.63
CA GLU A 96 0.38 -2.83 -0.02
C GLU A 96 -0.36 -3.87 -0.86
N ALA A 97 -0.35 -3.72 -2.18
CA ALA A 97 -0.91 -4.68 -3.13
C ALA A 97 -0.11 -6.00 -3.15
N GLU A 98 1.23 -5.91 -3.26
CA GLU A 98 2.13 -7.08 -3.29
C GLU A 98 2.02 -7.94 -2.03
N ARG A 99 1.86 -7.35 -0.84
CA ARG A 99 1.65 -8.12 0.40
C ARG A 99 0.39 -8.99 0.32
N ARG A 100 -0.70 -8.47 -0.27
CA ARG A 100 -1.96 -9.20 -0.43
C ARG A 100 -1.87 -10.28 -1.48
N TYR A 101 -1.15 -10.01 -2.57
CA TYR A 101 -0.82 -11.02 -3.58
C TYR A 101 -0.01 -12.17 -2.97
N ALA A 102 1.05 -11.87 -2.21
CA ALA A 102 1.87 -12.88 -1.54
C ALA A 102 1.06 -13.72 -0.53
N GLU A 103 0.13 -13.10 0.19
CA GLU A 103 -0.83 -13.80 1.06
C GLU A 103 -1.75 -14.74 0.27
N ALA A 104 -2.26 -14.31 -0.88
CA ALA A 104 -3.05 -15.18 -1.75
C ALA A 104 -2.25 -16.38 -2.27
N MET A 105 -1.01 -16.16 -2.73
CA MET A 105 -0.15 -17.24 -3.24
C MET A 105 0.22 -18.24 -2.15
N LEU A 106 0.46 -17.77 -0.92
CA LEU A 106 0.68 -18.65 0.22
C LEU A 106 -0.55 -19.53 0.51
N GLU A 107 -1.75 -18.96 0.48
CA GLU A 107 -2.99 -19.72 0.69
C GLU A 107 -3.34 -20.66 -0.48
N LYS A 108 -2.85 -20.35 -1.68
CA LYS A 108 -2.92 -21.26 -2.83
C LYS A 108 -2.07 -22.51 -2.58
N ILE A 109 -0.81 -22.33 -2.17
CA ILE A 109 0.09 -23.46 -1.87
C ILE A 109 -0.47 -24.30 -0.72
N THR A 110 -0.99 -23.66 0.34
CA THR A 110 -1.56 -24.41 1.46
C THR A 110 -2.82 -25.22 1.09
N LEU A 111 -3.54 -24.80 0.05
CA LEU A 111 -4.68 -25.52 -0.52
C LEU A 111 -4.20 -26.71 -1.39
N GLU A 112 -3.15 -26.52 -2.18
CA GLU A 112 -2.53 -27.57 -3.00
C GLU A 112 -1.94 -28.68 -2.12
N ASP A 113 -1.32 -28.32 -0.99
CA ASP A 113 -0.78 -29.27 -0.01
C ASP A 113 -1.87 -30.03 0.76
N ASN A 114 -3.04 -29.42 0.99
CA ASN A 114 -4.15 -30.04 1.71
C ASN A 114 -5.52 -29.56 1.18
N PRO A 115 -6.14 -30.33 0.25
CA PRO A 115 -7.42 -30.00 -0.36
C PRO A 115 -8.61 -29.92 0.61
N GLU A 116 -8.53 -30.55 1.79
CA GLU A 116 -9.61 -30.53 2.79
C GLU A 116 -9.81 -29.14 3.39
N LYS A 117 -8.81 -28.26 3.26
CA LYS A 117 -8.85 -26.87 3.75
C LYS A 117 -9.57 -25.94 2.77
N SER A 118 -10.76 -26.30 2.29
CA SER A 118 -11.58 -25.49 1.38
C SER A 118 -11.81 -24.03 1.86
N ARG A 119 -11.82 -23.79 3.18
CA ARG A 119 -11.85 -22.43 3.77
C ARG A 119 -10.70 -21.52 3.29
N LYS A 120 -9.54 -22.09 2.95
CA LYS A 120 -8.38 -21.35 2.41
C LYS A 120 -8.62 -20.80 1.02
N ARG A 121 -9.47 -21.43 0.21
CA ARG A 121 -9.90 -20.90 -1.09
C ARG A 121 -10.60 -19.55 -0.93
N PHE A 122 -11.48 -19.40 0.06
CA PHE A 122 -12.14 -18.12 0.34
C PHE A 122 -11.15 -17.07 0.84
N ALA A 123 -10.19 -17.46 1.69
CA ALA A 123 -9.12 -16.57 2.15
C ALA A 123 -8.25 -16.07 0.98
N MET A 124 -7.85 -16.98 0.07
CA MET A 124 -7.11 -16.67 -1.15
C MET A 124 -7.86 -15.66 -2.03
N ILE A 125 -9.14 -15.93 -2.34
CA ILE A 125 -9.97 -15.04 -3.15
C ILE A 125 -10.10 -13.66 -2.48
N ASN A 126 -10.32 -13.62 -1.17
CA ASN A 126 -10.41 -12.37 -0.43
C ASN A 126 -9.09 -11.60 -0.41
N ALA A 127 -7.94 -12.29 -0.36
CA ALA A 127 -6.63 -11.67 -0.47
C ALA A 127 -6.41 -11.06 -1.87
N LEU A 128 -6.78 -11.77 -2.94
CA LEU A 128 -6.72 -11.23 -4.31
C LEU A 128 -7.66 -10.03 -4.51
N ARG A 129 -8.90 -10.10 -4.02
CA ARG A 129 -9.83 -8.96 -4.03
C ARG A 129 -9.23 -7.73 -3.36
N LYS A 130 -8.55 -7.91 -2.22
CA LYS A 130 -7.85 -6.83 -1.53
C LYS A 130 -6.64 -6.33 -2.31
N ALA A 131 -5.88 -7.21 -2.97
CA ALA A 131 -4.76 -6.80 -3.82
C ALA A 131 -5.24 -5.86 -4.94
N VAL A 132 -6.30 -6.26 -5.65
CA VAL A 132 -6.94 -5.44 -6.69
C VAL A 132 -7.47 -4.13 -6.11
N LEU A 133 -8.12 -4.15 -4.94
CA LEU A 133 -8.58 -2.92 -4.27
C LEU A 133 -7.42 -1.94 -4.03
N HIS A 134 -6.28 -2.43 -3.53
CA HIS A 134 -5.11 -1.57 -3.31
C HIS A 134 -4.51 -1.06 -4.62
N ALA A 135 -4.45 -1.89 -5.67
CA ALA A 135 -3.98 -1.47 -6.99
C ALA A 135 -4.89 -0.41 -7.62
N ASN A 136 -6.22 -0.62 -7.61
CA ASN A 136 -7.18 0.35 -8.14
C ASN A 136 -7.16 1.67 -7.35
N ASN A 137 -6.98 1.61 -6.03
CA ASN A 137 -6.83 2.82 -5.23
C ASN A 137 -5.54 3.56 -5.61
N LEU A 138 -4.43 2.85 -5.82
CA LEU A 138 -3.18 3.47 -6.27
C LEU A 138 -3.35 4.12 -7.65
N GLU A 139 -3.95 3.41 -8.60
CA GLU A 139 -4.24 3.89 -9.95
C GLU A 139 -5.07 5.18 -9.93
N LYS A 140 -6.16 5.21 -9.16
CA LYS A 140 -6.99 6.40 -8.99
C LYS A 140 -6.21 7.60 -8.48
N ILE A 141 -5.40 7.41 -7.42
CA ILE A 141 -4.63 8.50 -6.83
C ILE A 141 -3.58 9.03 -7.84
N VAL A 142 -3.00 8.16 -8.67
CA VAL A 142 -2.07 8.57 -9.75
C VAL A 142 -2.82 9.35 -10.83
N GLN A 143 -3.95 8.86 -11.32
CA GLN A 143 -4.77 9.53 -12.34
C GLN A 143 -5.32 10.89 -11.86
N ASP A 144 -5.71 10.99 -10.60
CA ASP A 144 -6.24 12.22 -10.00
C ASP A 144 -5.17 13.31 -9.83
N ASN A 145 -3.88 12.97 -9.90
CA ASN A 145 -2.79 13.93 -9.81
C ASN A 145 -2.24 14.36 -11.17
N GLU A 146 -2.42 13.56 -12.22
CA GLU A 146 -2.09 13.95 -13.59
C GLU A 146 -3.06 15.01 -14.17
N ARG A 147 -4.12 15.37 -13.44
CA ARG A 147 -5.11 16.39 -13.81
C ARG A 147 -4.91 17.66 -13.00
#